data_AF-A0A256ZKY9-F1
#
_entry.id   AF-A0A256ZKY9-F1
#
_cell.length_a   1.000
_cell.length_b   1.000
_cell.length_c   1.000
_cell.angle_alpha   90.00
_cell.angle_beta   90.00
_cell.angle_gamma   90.00
#
_symmetry.space_group_name_H-M   'P 1'
#
loop_
_entity.id
_entity.type
_entity.pdbx_description
1 polymer ?
#
loop_
_entity_poly.entity_id
_entity_poly.type
_entity_poly.pdbx_seq_one_letter_code
_entity_poly.pdbx_strand_id
1 'polypeptide(L)'
;MKNKGVWDISKVALVLFTVLFLTLMHTIYVQYSGMLLSHHLMVEADSIVNIIDSVQVCPGNCTLKYRLPESLSGNPYMVRVCANSVLLDAGNYSGSSIRVNESLIYGVVNSLDLKGGDVLVITKFFNSKLEVDKG
;
A
#
# COMPACT_ATOMS: atom_id res chain seq x y z
N MET A 1 63.44 3.92 -11.64
CA MET A 1 62.24 3.72 -12.49
C MET A 1 61.02 4.14 -11.69
N LYS A 2 60.27 5.14 -12.17
CA LYS A 2 59.12 5.71 -11.45
C LYS A 2 57.98 4.68 -11.40
N ASN A 3 57.49 4.35 -10.20
CA ASN A 3 56.30 3.52 -9.91
C ASN A 3 54.97 4.15 -10.41
N LYS A 4 54.97 4.79 -11.58
CA LYS A 4 53.78 5.42 -12.18
C LYS A 4 52.67 4.40 -12.45
N GLY A 5 53.03 3.22 -12.94
CA GLY A 5 52.05 2.16 -13.28
C GLY A 5 51.29 1.61 -12.07
N VAL A 6 51.96 1.40 -10.93
CA VAL A 6 51.32 0.83 -9.72
C VAL A 6 50.35 1.83 -9.07
N TRP A 7 50.71 3.12 -9.09
CA TRP A 7 49.86 4.18 -8.55
C TRP A 7 48.61 4.43 -9.40
N ASP A 8 48.72 4.33 -10.72
CA ASP A 8 47.56 4.48 -11.60
C ASP A 8 46.63 3.26 -11.53
N ILE A 9 47.16 2.04 -11.40
CA ILE A 9 46.36 0.83 -11.13
C ILE A 9 45.61 0.94 -9.80
N SER A 10 46.25 1.47 -8.75
CA SER A 10 45.62 1.68 -7.44
C SER A 10 44.45 2.67 -7.48
N LYS A 11 44.55 3.75 -8.27
CA LYS A 11 43.43 4.70 -8.47
C LYS A 11 42.26 4.07 -9.21
N VAL A 12 42.55 3.32 -10.28
CA VAL A 12 41.50 2.61 -11.03
C VAL A 12 40.81 1.57 -10.15
N ALA A 13 41.56 0.81 -9.35
CA ALA A 13 41.01 -0.15 -8.41
C ALA A 13 40.13 0.53 -7.34
N LEU A 14 40.54 1.69 -6.82
CA LEU A 14 39.76 2.45 -5.84
C LEU A 14 38.45 2.97 -6.43
N VAL A 15 38.48 3.52 -7.66
CA VAL A 15 37.27 3.96 -8.36
C VAL A 15 36.33 2.78 -8.61
N LEU A 16 36.83 1.64 -9.08
CA LEU A 16 36.03 0.44 -9.29
C LEU A 16 35.41 -0.06 -7.99
N PHE A 17 36.17 -0.07 -6.89
CA PHE A 17 35.66 -0.43 -5.57
C PHE A 17 34.55 0.52 -5.11
N THR A 18 34.75 1.83 -5.27
CA THR A 18 33.72 2.82 -4.89
C THR A 18 32.44 2.64 -5.72
N VAL A 19 32.56 2.42 -7.03
CA VAL A 19 31.40 2.17 -7.89
C VAL A 19 30.69 0.89 -7.46
N LEU A 20 31.42 -0.21 -7.26
CA LEU A 20 30.85 -1.47 -6.78
C LEU A 20 30.15 -1.31 -5.43
N PHE A 21 30.79 -0.63 -4.48
CA PHE A 21 30.23 -0.36 -3.16
C PHE A 21 28.95 0.48 -3.25
N LEU A 22 28.95 1.56 -4.04
CA LEU A 22 27.77 2.39 -4.24
C LEU A 22 26.63 1.61 -4.91
N THR A 23 26.93 0.77 -5.91
CA THR A 23 25.91 -0.08 -6.55
C THR A 23 25.33 -1.11 -5.59
N LEU A 24 26.16 -1.69 -4.70
CA LEU A 24 25.70 -2.61 -3.66
C LEU A 24 24.79 -1.90 -2.67
N MET A 25 25.21 -0.75 -2.15
CA MET A 25 24.42 0.04 -1.20
C MET A 25 23.09 0.49 -1.82
N HIS A 26 23.09 0.93 -3.07
CA HIS A 26 21.88 1.27 -3.81
C HIS A 26 20.95 0.06 -3.96
N THR A 27 21.48 -1.11 -4.30
CA THR A 27 20.68 -2.34 -4.44
C THR A 27 20.03 -2.73 -3.10
N ILE A 28 20.81 -2.69 -2.01
CA ILE A 28 20.29 -2.97 -0.66
C ILE A 28 19.19 -1.97 -0.29
N TYR A 29 19.39 -0.69 -0.58
CA TYR A 29 18.41 0.36 -0.31
C TYR A 29 17.08 0.15 -1.07
N VAL A 30 17.15 -0.15 -2.37
CA VAL A 30 15.95 -0.40 -3.19
C VAL A 30 15.19 -1.65 -2.72
N GLN A 31 15.90 -2.71 -2.35
CA GLN A 31 15.28 -3.93 -1.83
C GLN A 31 14.63 -3.70 -0.45
N TYR A 32 15.33 -3.02 0.45
CA TYR A 32 14.83 -2.73 1.80
C TYR A 32 13.59 -1.82 1.76
N SER A 33 13.63 -0.76 0.95
CA SER A 33 12.49 0.14 0.78
C SER A 33 11.27 -0.57 0.19
N GLY A 34 11.47 -1.47 -0.78
CA GLY A 34 10.39 -2.30 -1.32
C GLY A 34 9.78 -3.24 -0.28
N MET A 35 10.61 -3.89 0.55
CA MET A 35 10.13 -4.77 1.63
C MET A 35 9.35 -4.00 2.69
N LEU A 36 9.84 -2.82 3.10
CA LEU A 36 9.17 -1.96 4.07
C LEU A 36 7.80 -1.49 3.54
N LEU A 37 7.73 -1.07 2.28
CA LEU A 37 6.48 -0.68 1.64
C LEU A 37 5.49 -1.86 1.60
N SER A 38 5.95 -3.05 1.21
CA SER A 38 5.11 -4.25 1.19
C SER A 38 4.54 -4.57 2.57
N HIS A 39 5.35 -4.45 3.63
CA HIS A 39 4.89 -4.69 4.99
C HIS A 39 3.82 -3.69 5.41
N HIS A 40 4.02 -2.39 5.13
CA HIS A 40 3.00 -1.37 5.41
C HIS A 40 1.70 -1.61 4.64
N LEU A 41 1.77 -2.01 3.37
CA LEU A 41 0.59 -2.35 2.57
C LEU A 41 -0.16 -3.56 3.12
N MET A 42 0.55 -4.59 3.61
CA MET A 42 -0.08 -5.77 4.23
C MET A 42 -0.83 -5.40 5.52
N VAL A 43 -0.18 -4.66 6.41
CA VAL A 43 -0.81 -4.20 7.67
C VAL A 43 -2.02 -3.32 7.39
N GLU A 44 -1.92 -2.46 6.38
CA GLU A 44 -3.03 -1.60 5.97
C GLU A 44 -4.20 -2.39 5.38
N ALA A 45 -3.91 -3.33 4.48
CA ALA A 45 -4.93 -4.17 3.86
C ALA A 45 -5.70 -4.98 4.92
N ASP A 46 -4.99 -5.58 5.89
CA ASP A 46 -5.59 -6.28 7.03
C ASP A 46 -6.47 -5.33 7.88
N SER A 47 -5.98 -4.12 8.15
CA SER A 47 -6.75 -3.12 8.91
C SER A 47 -8.05 -2.74 8.19
N ILE A 48 -7.99 -2.49 6.87
CA ILE A 48 -9.18 -2.16 6.06
C ILE A 48 -10.15 -3.34 6.00
N VAL A 49 -9.66 -4.57 5.82
CA VAL A 49 -10.48 -5.79 5.85
C VAL A 49 -11.20 -5.92 7.17
N ASN A 50 -10.49 -5.80 8.30
CA ASN A 50 -11.07 -5.88 9.64
C ASN A 50 -12.13 -4.80 9.89
N ILE A 51 -11.92 -3.59 9.35
CA ILE A 51 -12.90 -2.50 9.42
C ILE A 51 -14.16 -2.84 8.61
N ILE A 52 -14.00 -3.35 7.38
CA ILE A 52 -15.15 -3.72 6.55
C ILE A 52 -15.92 -4.88 7.19
N ASP A 53 -15.22 -5.90 7.68
CA ASP A 53 -15.83 -7.06 8.35
C ASP A 53 -16.52 -6.68 9.67
N SER A 54 -15.98 -5.73 10.44
CA SER A 54 -16.65 -5.23 11.65
C SER A 54 -17.92 -4.42 11.34
N VAL A 55 -17.90 -3.61 10.28
CA VAL A 55 -19.09 -2.90 9.78
C VAL A 55 -20.15 -3.87 9.27
N GLN A 56 -19.73 -4.94 8.59
CA GLN A 56 -20.59 -6.02 8.12
C GLN A 56 -21.35 -6.72 9.26
N VAL A 57 -20.69 -6.96 10.39
CA VAL A 57 -21.29 -7.67 11.54
C VAL A 57 -22.13 -6.75 12.42
N CYS A 58 -22.13 -5.43 12.18
CA CYS A 58 -22.93 -4.50 12.98
C CYS A 58 -24.44 -4.81 12.90
N PRO A 59 -25.14 -4.89 14.06
CA PRO A 59 -26.55 -5.27 14.14
C PRO A 59 -27.54 -4.19 13.69
N GLY A 60 -27.06 -3.00 13.32
CA GLY A 60 -27.88 -1.87 12.87
C GLY A 60 -27.14 -1.00 11.85
N ASN A 61 -27.68 0.18 11.57
CA ASN A 61 -27.03 1.17 10.71
C ASN A 61 -25.72 1.63 11.37
N CYS A 62 -24.61 1.50 10.67
CA CYS A 62 -23.32 1.96 11.15
C CYS A 62 -22.57 2.67 10.03
N THR A 63 -21.88 3.73 10.40
CA THR A 63 -20.96 4.47 9.53
C THR A 63 -19.62 4.53 10.22
N LEU A 64 -18.60 4.02 9.56
CA LEU A 64 -17.23 4.10 10.02
C LEU A 64 -16.46 4.99 9.05
N LYS A 65 -15.75 5.97 9.61
CA LYS A 65 -14.84 6.84 8.87
C LYS A 65 -13.43 6.43 9.24
N TYR A 66 -12.71 5.90 8.28
CA TYR A 66 -11.34 5.51 8.44
C TYR A 66 -10.46 6.48 7.66
N ARG A 67 -9.59 7.20 8.37
CA ARG A 67 -8.57 8.03 7.72
C ARG A 67 -7.36 7.16 7.51
N LEU A 68 -6.90 7.11 6.27
CA LEU A 68 -5.72 6.34 5.93
C LEU A 68 -4.50 6.89 6.70
N PRO A 69 -3.61 6.03 7.21
CA PRO A 69 -2.49 6.46 8.04
C PRO A 69 -1.45 7.20 7.21
N GLU A 70 -0.78 8.16 7.86
CA GLU A 70 0.29 8.95 7.26
C GLU A 70 1.51 8.09 6.86
N SER A 71 1.62 6.84 7.33
CA SER A 71 2.70 5.92 6.95
C SER A 71 2.75 5.62 5.45
N LEU A 72 1.62 5.74 4.75
CA LEU A 72 1.55 5.62 3.30
C LEU A 72 1.57 6.99 2.57
N SER A 73 1.55 8.12 3.30
CA SER A 73 1.40 9.48 2.75
C SER A 73 2.54 9.95 1.84
N GLY A 74 3.66 9.22 1.78
CA GLY A 74 4.80 9.54 0.92
C GLY A 74 4.76 8.91 -0.47
N ASN A 75 3.95 7.87 -0.69
CA ASN A 75 3.85 7.18 -1.98
C ASN A 75 2.40 7.15 -2.44
N PRO A 76 2.05 7.55 -3.67
CA PRO A 76 0.69 7.39 -4.16
C PRO A 76 0.33 5.90 -4.20
N TYR A 77 -0.78 5.55 -3.57
CA TYR A 77 -1.34 4.21 -3.60
C TYR A 77 -2.83 4.26 -3.90
N MET A 78 -3.34 3.18 -4.49
CA MET A 78 -4.73 2.97 -4.82
C MET A 78 -5.28 1.86 -3.95
N VAL A 79 -6.40 2.13 -3.28
CA VAL A 79 -7.22 1.11 -2.60
C VAL A 79 -8.40 0.77 -3.49
N ARG A 80 -8.60 -0.52 -3.76
CA ARG A 80 -9.76 -1.04 -4.48
C ARG A 80 -10.43 -2.10 -3.63
N VAL A 81 -11.66 -1.84 -3.22
CA VAL A 81 -12.50 -2.82 -2.54
C VAL A 81 -13.29 -3.60 -3.58
N CYS A 82 -13.09 -4.91 -3.61
CA CYS A 82 -13.81 -5.87 -4.44
C CYS A 82 -14.85 -6.61 -3.59
N ALA A 83 -15.69 -7.44 -4.23
CA ALA A 83 -16.76 -8.16 -3.53
C ALA A 83 -16.26 -9.04 -2.37
N ASN A 84 -15.09 -9.69 -2.52
CA ASN A 84 -14.55 -10.62 -1.53
C ASN A 84 -13.13 -10.28 -1.07
N SER A 85 -12.59 -9.15 -1.49
CA SER A 85 -11.20 -8.80 -1.18
C SER A 85 -10.95 -7.31 -1.26
N VAL A 86 -9.87 -6.87 -0.61
CA VAL A 86 -9.35 -5.51 -0.67
C VAL A 86 -7.98 -5.57 -1.34
N LEU A 87 -7.81 -4.78 -2.38
CA LEU A 87 -6.61 -4.74 -3.19
C LEU A 87 -5.95 -3.38 -3.05
N LEU A 88 -4.70 -3.37 -2.58
CA LEU A 88 -3.86 -2.18 -2.45
C LEU A 88 -2.76 -2.24 -3.52
N ASP A 89 -2.54 -1.13 -4.22
CA ASP A 89 -1.50 -1.00 -5.25
C ASP A 89 -0.71 0.29 -5.00
N ALA A 90 0.59 0.20 -4.76
CA ALA A 90 1.44 1.36 -4.51
C ALA A 90 2.70 1.34 -5.39
N GLY A 91 3.14 2.53 -5.82
CA GLY A 91 4.42 2.68 -6.51
C GLY A 91 5.60 2.48 -5.56
N ASN A 92 6.63 1.77 -6.00
CA ASN A 92 7.92 1.67 -5.33
C ASN A 92 8.96 2.60 -5.98
N TYR A 93 10.04 2.89 -5.25
CA TYR A 93 11.20 3.67 -5.68
C TYR A 93 11.86 3.19 -6.98
N SER A 94 11.72 1.91 -7.33
CA SER A 94 12.21 1.33 -8.59
C SER A 94 11.31 1.61 -9.81
N GLY A 95 10.18 2.30 -9.64
CA GLY A 95 9.18 2.52 -10.69
C GLY A 95 8.26 1.32 -10.97
N SER A 96 8.44 0.22 -10.23
CA SER A 96 7.51 -0.92 -10.20
C SER A 96 6.39 -0.69 -9.19
N SER A 97 5.26 -1.37 -9.35
CA SER A 97 4.20 -1.34 -8.33
C SER A 97 4.21 -2.60 -7.45
N ILE A 98 3.86 -2.44 -6.19
CA ILE A 98 3.65 -3.52 -5.23
C ILE A 98 2.15 -3.63 -4.99
N ARG A 99 1.63 -4.85 -5.17
CA ARG A 99 0.22 -5.15 -5.02
C ARG A 99 0.00 -6.13 -3.89
N VAL A 100 -0.90 -5.77 -2.98
CA VAL A 100 -1.37 -6.62 -1.88
C VAL A 100 -2.85 -6.88 -2.08
N ASN A 101 -3.29 -8.11 -1.82
CA ASN A 101 -4.69 -8.52 -1.91
C ASN A 101 -5.05 -9.31 -0.65
N GLU A 102 -5.96 -8.77 0.15
CA GLU A 102 -6.44 -9.41 1.37
C GLU A 102 -7.92 -9.77 1.24
N SER A 103 -8.28 -10.94 1.75
CA SER A 103 -9.64 -11.48 1.59
C SER A 103 -10.55 -10.99 2.70
N LEU A 104 -11.79 -10.64 2.36
CA LEU A 104 -12.84 -10.31 3.31
C LEU A 104 -13.48 -11.60 3.83
N ILE A 105 -13.77 -11.67 5.12
CA ILE A 105 -14.43 -12.83 5.73
C ILE A 105 -15.91 -12.85 5.37
N TYR A 106 -16.57 -11.68 5.39
CA TYR A 106 -18.02 -11.57 5.16
C TYR A 106 -18.37 -11.08 3.74
N GLY A 107 -17.35 -10.76 2.92
CA GLY A 107 -17.53 -10.11 1.62
C GLY A 107 -18.05 -8.68 1.75
N VAL A 108 -18.42 -8.02 0.64
CA VAL A 108 -19.11 -6.72 0.60
C VAL A 108 -20.53 -6.96 0.11
N VAL A 109 -21.54 -6.72 0.95
CA VAL A 109 -22.95 -6.80 0.54
C VAL A 109 -23.42 -5.44 0.01
N ASN A 110 -24.45 -5.43 -0.84
CA ASN A 110 -25.00 -4.24 -1.54
C ASN A 110 -25.44 -3.06 -0.63
N SER A 111 -25.37 -3.20 0.69
CA SER A 111 -25.68 -2.16 1.66
C SER A 111 -24.48 -1.30 2.08
N LEU A 112 -23.30 -1.51 1.47
CA LEU A 112 -22.06 -0.79 1.73
C LEU A 112 -21.82 0.36 0.73
N ASP A 113 -21.91 1.61 1.20
CA ASP A 113 -21.42 2.78 0.45
C ASP A 113 -19.95 3.04 0.82
N LEU A 114 -19.11 3.10 -0.21
CA LEU A 114 -17.66 3.32 -0.12
C LEU A 114 -17.33 4.64 -0.82
N LYS A 115 -16.99 5.67 -0.05
CA LYS A 115 -16.48 6.94 -0.61
C LYS A 115 -14.98 7.02 -0.40
N GLY A 116 -14.24 7.13 -1.49
CA GLY A 116 -12.78 7.24 -1.53
C GLY A 116 -12.27 8.69 -1.54
N GLY A 117 -11.05 8.87 -1.05
CA GLY A 117 -10.32 10.13 -0.86
C GLY A 117 -9.26 9.94 0.23
N ASP A 118 -8.91 10.99 0.99
CA ASP A 118 -8.06 10.87 2.19
C ASP A 118 -8.71 10.06 3.33
N VAL A 119 -10.03 9.84 3.24
CA VAL A 119 -10.84 9.14 4.22
C VAL A 119 -11.72 8.13 3.50
N LEU A 120 -11.59 6.86 3.89
CA LEU A 120 -12.49 5.79 3.53
C LEU A 120 -13.74 5.87 4.43
N VAL A 121 -14.89 6.17 3.84
CA VAL A 121 -16.18 6.14 4.56
C VAL A 121 -16.91 4.87 4.19
N ILE A 122 -17.27 4.08 5.19
CA ILE A 122 -17.93 2.78 5.07
C ILE A 122 -19.26 2.86 5.81
N THR A 123 -20.37 2.78 5.08
CA THR A 123 -21.72 2.84 5.69
C THR A 123 -22.51 1.58 5.39
N LYS A 124 -23.04 0.91 6.41
CA LYS A 124 -24.00 -0.18 6.28
C LYS A 124 -25.42 0.33 6.55
N PHE A 125 -26.32 0.10 5.60
CA PHE A 125 -27.75 0.33 5.77
C PHE A 125 -28.51 -0.98 6.03
N PHE A 126 -29.34 -0.99 7.07
CA PHE A 126 -30.31 -2.06 7.34
C PHE A 126 -31.66 -1.66 6.74
N ASN A 127 -32.25 -2.53 5.92
CA ASN A 127 -33.50 -2.31 5.17
C ASN A 127 -33.48 -1.14 4.17
N SER A 128 -33.12 -1.43 2.92
CA SER A 128 -33.54 -0.62 1.77
C SER A 128 -35.06 -0.70 1.62
N LYS A 129 -35.79 0.23 2.25
CA LYS A 129 -37.15 0.57 1.84
C LYS A 129 -37.01 1.57 0.69
N LEU A 130 -37.36 1.14 -0.52
CA LEU A 130 -37.52 1.99 -1.69
C LEU A 130 -38.73 2.90 -1.43
N GLU A 131 -38.49 4.15 -1.04
CA GLU A 131 -39.51 5.19 -1.08
C GLU A 131 -39.54 5.76 -2.50
N VAL A 132 -40.62 5.48 -3.23
CA VAL A 132 -40.92 6.16 -4.49
C VAL A 132 -41.57 7.47 -4.11
N ASP A 133 -40.83 8.56 -4.28
CA ASP A 133 -41.39 9.91 -4.16
C ASP A 133 -42.35 10.13 -5.34
N LYS A 134 -43.61 10.41 -5.01
CA LYS A 134 -44.62 10.90 -5.95
C LYS A 134 -44.88 12.36 -5.63
N GLY A 135 -44.01 13.22 -6.17
CA GLY A 135 -44.37 14.60 -6.50
C GLY A 135 -45.16 14.63 -7.80
#